data_AF-A0A1C4QC81-F1
#
_entry.id   AF-A0A1C4QC81-F1
#
_cell.length_a   1.000
_cell.length_b   1.000
_cell.length_c   1.000
_cell.angle_alpha   90.00
_cell.angle_beta   90.00
_cell.angle_gamma   90.00
#
_symmetry.space_group_name_H-M   'P 1'
#
loop_
_entity.id
_entity.type
_entity.pdbx_description
1 polymer ?
#
loop_
_entity_poly.entity_id
_entity_poly.type
_entity_poly.pdbx_seq_one_letter_code
_entity_poly.pdbx_strand_id
1 'polypeptide(L)'
;MFGGFATWRNIPIKFDQVDTSNTTVKFSNFLRLTPNTAASPFENNIEIGLYAEKTGKTTQSYGPSWTEFGNSGGKTKAIKAGVNPSTPDGRNHTYMLLRKPSGDQWDVLYDYNTVGTTTDQIKVIPGATNRIDIGMELLGQQYANVPVIADRMQFLDGNNTWRQVATKNTAKVVTLPACSTTNKPPKCINAKLTDATTFSEWTISKPRTATSSIAREHTEDAARGNKTVIYNGVDQQKLHSCMANDPNNCLRDVPGLLECVNTYSDCNTESITAESANIGQAAPEADAQSIRQRAAAAFRVDATNVNIVKTTSPDGAGHSGSIWEVHSNQTTPGLAVSHKKFKGFTAKYSALTGDFLEACWGAMC
;
A
#
# COMPACT_ATOMS: atom_id res chain seq x y z
N MET A 1 6.72 -21.33 0.24
CA MET A 1 6.56 -20.00 -0.37
C MET A 1 7.35 -19.01 0.47
N PHE A 2 8.20 -18.21 -0.17
CA PHE A 2 9.19 -17.36 0.49
C PHE A 2 9.04 -15.88 0.16
N GLY A 3 8.05 -15.54 -0.66
CA GLY A 3 7.78 -14.17 -1.04
C GLY A 3 6.46 -14.02 -1.79
N GLY A 4 5.92 -12.82 -1.74
CA GLY A 4 4.80 -12.37 -2.56
C GLY A 4 5.22 -11.14 -3.36
N PHE A 5 4.74 -11.04 -4.59
CA PHE A 5 5.03 -9.93 -5.49
C PHE A 5 3.75 -9.54 -6.20
N ALA A 6 3.46 -8.25 -6.23
CA ALA A 6 2.33 -7.72 -6.96
C ALA A 6 2.70 -6.46 -7.73
N THR A 7 2.03 -6.26 -8.86
CA THR A 7 2.14 -5.03 -9.65
C THR A 7 0.76 -4.49 -9.96
N TRP A 8 0.64 -3.16 -9.89
CA TRP A 8 -0.49 -2.41 -10.40
C TRP A 8 -0.10 -0.96 -10.67
N ARG A 9 -0.97 -0.28 -11.41
CA ARG A 9 -0.79 1.12 -11.78
C ARG A 9 -1.31 2.06 -10.68
N ASN A 10 -0.52 3.04 -10.25
CA ASN A 10 -0.95 4.05 -9.27
C ASN A 10 -1.80 5.13 -9.93
N ILE A 11 -3.09 4.81 -10.10
CA ILE A 11 -4.08 5.70 -10.71
C ILE A 11 -4.88 6.48 -9.65
N PRO A 12 -5.34 7.71 -9.96
CA PRO A 12 -6.07 8.52 -8.99
C PRO A 12 -7.37 7.87 -8.50
N ILE A 13 -7.52 7.77 -7.18
CA ILE A 13 -8.78 7.42 -6.53
C ILE A 13 -9.56 8.71 -6.27
N LYS A 14 -10.80 8.77 -6.74
CA LYS A 14 -11.63 9.98 -6.58
C LYS A 14 -12.63 9.77 -5.46
N PHE A 15 -12.49 10.55 -4.40
CA PHE A 15 -13.53 10.72 -3.40
C PHE A 15 -14.36 11.96 -3.69
N ASP A 16 -15.63 11.97 -3.29
CA ASP A 16 -16.42 13.20 -3.43
C ASP A 16 -15.95 14.27 -2.47
N GLN A 17 -16.26 15.50 -2.81
CA GLN A 17 -16.08 16.64 -1.93
C GLN A 17 -17.28 16.87 -0.99
N VAL A 18 -17.95 15.78 -0.60
CA VAL A 18 -19.00 15.82 0.43
C VAL A 18 -18.38 15.61 1.80
N ASP A 19 -18.90 16.36 2.77
CA ASP A 19 -18.52 16.21 4.16
C ASP A 19 -18.99 14.85 4.69
N THR A 20 -18.06 14.14 5.30
CA THR A 20 -18.28 12.82 5.90
C THR A 20 -18.02 12.86 7.40
N SER A 21 -18.15 14.02 8.03
CA SER A 21 -17.82 14.33 9.43
C SER A 21 -17.89 13.10 10.35
N ASN A 22 -16.78 12.78 11.02
CA ASN A 22 -16.60 11.61 11.91
C ASN A 22 -16.59 10.22 11.23
N THR A 23 -16.67 10.15 9.91
CA THR A 23 -16.52 8.91 9.12
C THR A 23 -15.34 9.05 8.17
N THR A 24 -14.35 8.17 8.30
CA THR A 24 -13.26 8.10 7.34
C THR A 24 -13.67 7.21 6.16
N VAL A 25 -13.61 7.74 4.95
CA VAL A 25 -13.72 6.97 3.71
C VAL A 25 -12.32 6.52 3.35
N LYS A 26 -12.14 5.22 3.14
CA LYS A 26 -10.83 4.61 2.91
C LYS A 26 -10.87 3.73 1.69
N PHE A 27 -9.79 3.76 0.94
CA PHE A 27 -9.50 2.85 -0.15
C PHE A 27 -8.13 2.21 0.13
N SER A 28 -8.05 0.89 -0.03
CA SER A 28 -6.79 0.16 -0.07
C SER A 28 -6.79 -0.76 -1.29
N ASN A 29 -5.68 -0.79 -2.03
CA ASN A 29 -5.35 -1.87 -2.95
C ASN A 29 -4.09 -2.53 -2.44
N PHE A 30 -4.13 -3.83 -2.16
CA PHE A 30 -3.11 -4.46 -1.32
C PHE A 30 -2.64 -5.81 -1.84
N LEU A 31 -1.39 -6.11 -1.50
CA LEU A 31 -0.84 -7.45 -1.36
C LEU A 31 -0.77 -7.74 0.15
N ARG A 32 -1.46 -8.79 0.61
CA ARG A 32 -1.42 -9.24 2.01
C ARG A 32 -0.85 -10.64 2.07
N LEU A 33 0.18 -10.83 2.88
CA LEU A 33 0.74 -12.14 3.19
C LEU A 33 0.38 -12.50 4.62
N THR A 34 -0.28 -13.63 4.79
CA THR A 34 -0.58 -14.21 6.09
C THR A 34 0.26 -15.47 6.27
N PRO A 35 1.30 -15.44 7.11
CA PRO A 35 2.06 -16.63 7.43
C PRO A 35 1.13 -17.68 8.05
N ASN A 36 1.16 -18.90 7.54
CA ASN A 36 0.28 -19.95 8.04
C ASN A 36 0.93 -20.64 9.23
N THR A 37 0.33 -20.49 10.41
CA THR A 37 0.42 -21.51 11.46
C THR A 37 -0.80 -22.39 11.30
N ALA A 38 -0.65 -23.71 11.37
CA ALA A 38 -1.73 -24.68 11.17
C ALA A 38 -3.01 -24.46 12.02
N ALA A 39 -3.03 -23.46 12.93
CA ALA A 39 -4.13 -23.13 13.83
C ALA A 39 -5.01 -21.93 13.40
N SER A 40 -4.55 -20.95 12.61
CA SER A 40 -5.42 -19.85 12.14
C SER A 40 -4.80 -19.00 11.02
N PRO A 41 -5.43 -18.89 9.82
CA PRO A 41 -4.88 -18.20 8.66
C PRO A 41 -5.23 -16.70 8.56
N PHE A 42 -5.62 -16.05 9.66
CA PHE A 42 -6.16 -14.66 9.61
C PHE A 42 -5.59 -13.68 10.63
N GLU A 43 -4.74 -14.13 11.56
CA GLU A 43 -4.43 -13.30 12.74
C GLU A 43 -3.19 -12.45 12.62
N ASN A 44 -2.09 -12.95 12.06
CA ASN A 44 -0.87 -12.17 11.85
C ASN A 44 -0.65 -12.05 10.35
N ASN A 45 -0.46 -10.83 9.87
CA ASN A 45 -0.29 -10.59 8.45
C ASN A 45 0.55 -9.35 8.20
N ILE A 46 1.05 -9.29 6.96
CA ILE A 46 1.80 -8.17 6.44
C ILE A 46 1.04 -7.71 5.20
N GLU A 47 0.66 -6.44 5.18
CA GLU A 47 0.00 -5.81 4.06
C GLU A 47 0.91 -4.75 3.47
N ILE A 48 1.03 -4.71 2.15
CA ILE A 48 1.68 -3.63 1.42
C ILE A 48 0.78 -3.23 0.26
N GLY A 49 0.60 -1.93 0.05
CA GLY A 49 -0.11 -1.49 -1.12
C GLY A 49 -0.47 -0.02 -1.14
N LEU A 50 -1.34 0.36 -2.08
CA LEU A 50 -1.81 1.72 -2.27
C LEU A 50 -2.92 2.05 -1.28
N TYR A 51 -2.74 3.12 -0.52
CA TYR A 51 -3.71 3.64 0.43
C TYR A 51 -4.23 5.01 -0.02
N ALA A 52 -5.51 5.27 0.19
CA ALA A 52 -6.07 6.61 0.08
C ALA A 52 -7.19 6.81 1.10
N GLU A 53 -7.27 7.99 1.70
CA GLU A 53 -8.36 8.31 2.61
C GLU A 53 -8.82 9.76 2.56
N LYS A 54 -10.09 9.94 2.93
CA LYS A 54 -10.66 11.23 3.29
C LYS A 54 -11.47 11.15 4.59
N THR A 55 -11.51 12.25 5.33
CA THR A 55 -12.36 12.53 6.48
C THR A 55 -12.91 13.94 6.31
N GLY A 56 -14.22 14.13 6.31
CA GLY A 56 -14.77 15.42 5.91
C GLY A 56 -14.76 15.58 4.37
N LYS A 57 -14.37 16.74 3.85
CA LYS A 57 -14.54 17.11 2.43
C LYS A 57 -13.37 16.76 1.51
N THR A 58 -12.12 16.75 2.00
CA THR A 58 -10.93 16.64 1.16
C THR A 58 -10.23 15.30 1.36
N THR A 59 -9.57 14.78 0.32
CA THR A 59 -8.59 13.70 0.48
C THR A 59 -7.45 14.22 1.35
N GLN A 60 -7.08 13.49 2.41
CA GLN A 60 -5.95 13.89 3.27
C GLN A 60 -4.73 12.99 3.14
N SER A 61 -4.88 11.81 2.55
CA SER A 61 -3.72 10.99 2.22
C SER A 61 -3.99 10.16 0.99
N TYR A 62 -2.94 10.02 0.21
CA TYR A 62 -2.83 9.12 -0.91
C TYR A 62 -1.40 8.60 -0.90
N GLY A 63 -1.19 7.34 -1.28
CA GLY A 63 0.12 6.79 -1.53
C GLY A 63 0.33 5.39 -0.97
N PRO A 64 1.44 4.74 -1.35
CA PRO A 64 1.79 3.43 -0.87
C PRO A 64 2.04 3.44 0.64
N SER A 65 1.67 2.35 1.30
CA SER A 65 1.96 2.10 2.71
C SER A 65 2.15 0.61 2.93
N TRP A 66 2.73 0.26 4.07
CA TRP A 66 2.73 -1.12 4.52
C TRP A 66 2.34 -1.20 5.99
N THR A 67 1.73 -2.31 6.36
CA THR A 67 1.25 -2.61 7.70
C THR A 67 1.73 -3.99 8.11
N GLU A 68 2.34 -4.06 9.28
CA GLU A 68 2.54 -5.29 10.03
C GLU A 68 1.46 -5.40 11.09
N PHE A 69 0.83 -6.57 11.18
CA PHE A 69 -0.10 -6.92 12.24
C PHE A 69 0.32 -8.22 12.91
N GLY A 70 0.47 -8.16 14.23
CA GLY A 70 0.97 -9.25 15.07
C GLY A 70 0.07 -9.53 16.27
N ASN A 71 0.58 -10.33 17.20
CA ASN A 71 -0.16 -10.64 18.43
C ASN A 71 -0.09 -9.51 19.45
N SER A 72 0.96 -8.69 19.37
CA SER A 72 1.22 -7.61 20.32
C SER A 72 0.59 -6.29 19.88
N GLY A 73 0.15 -6.18 18.63
CA GLY A 73 -0.36 -4.93 18.07
C GLY A 73 -0.24 -4.88 16.56
N GLY A 74 0.00 -3.68 16.06
CA GLY A 74 0.35 -3.47 14.67
C GLY A 74 1.10 -2.17 14.46
N LYS A 75 1.73 -2.08 13.31
CA LYS A 75 2.54 -0.95 12.89
C LYS A 75 2.31 -0.71 11.42
N THR A 76 2.05 0.53 11.05
CA THR A 76 1.90 0.92 9.65
C THR A 76 2.81 2.09 9.33
N LYS A 77 3.31 2.14 8.11
CA LYS A 77 4.21 3.18 7.61
C LYS A 77 3.82 3.55 6.20
N ALA A 78 3.71 4.85 5.95
CA ALA A 78 3.66 5.38 4.60
C ALA A 78 5.01 5.13 3.92
N ILE A 79 4.97 4.72 2.66
CA ILE A 79 6.15 4.56 1.83
C ILE A 79 6.36 5.88 1.10
N LYS A 80 7.49 6.53 1.41
CA LYS A 80 7.84 7.87 0.90
C LYS A 80 8.99 7.84 -0.11
N ALA A 81 9.70 6.72 -0.17
CA ALA A 81 10.56 6.38 -1.30
C ALA A 81 9.68 6.13 -2.55
N GLY A 82 10.12 6.56 -3.71
CA GLY A 82 9.36 6.52 -4.96
C GLY A 82 9.22 7.90 -5.58
N VAL A 83 8.92 7.98 -6.88
CA VAL A 83 8.51 9.25 -7.51
C VAL A 83 7.20 9.73 -6.91
N ASN A 84 7.26 10.80 -6.12
CA ASN A 84 6.15 11.46 -5.41
C ASN A 84 5.02 10.47 -5.04
N PRO A 85 5.30 9.52 -4.13
CA PRO A 85 4.42 8.37 -3.89
C PRO A 85 3.05 8.81 -3.36
N SER A 86 2.96 10.04 -2.84
CA SER A 86 1.70 10.67 -2.42
C SER A 86 0.84 11.24 -3.54
N THR A 87 1.37 11.30 -4.77
CA THR A 87 0.64 11.77 -5.94
C THR A 87 0.47 10.60 -6.91
N PRO A 88 -0.75 10.33 -7.41
CA PRO A 88 -0.92 9.34 -8.47
C PRO A 88 -0.09 9.75 -9.69
N ASP A 89 0.87 8.92 -10.09
CA ASP A 89 1.75 9.18 -11.23
C ASP A 89 1.30 8.42 -12.49
N GLY A 90 0.32 7.52 -12.34
CA GLY A 90 -0.13 6.68 -13.42
C GLY A 90 0.98 5.76 -13.96
N ARG A 91 1.95 5.34 -13.14
CA ARG A 91 2.94 4.31 -13.54
C ARG A 91 2.66 3.01 -12.81
N ASN A 92 3.22 1.91 -13.31
CA ASN A 92 3.20 0.65 -12.57
C ASN A 92 4.19 0.75 -11.42
N HIS A 93 3.79 0.21 -10.28
CA HIS A 93 4.68 0.03 -9.15
C HIS A 93 4.70 -1.43 -8.73
N THR A 94 5.77 -1.80 -8.04
CA THR A 94 5.93 -3.15 -7.51
C THR A 94 5.83 -3.15 -5.99
N TYR A 95 5.14 -4.16 -5.48
CA TYR A 95 4.88 -4.35 -4.07
C TYR A 95 5.31 -5.76 -3.73
N MET A 96 6.34 -5.88 -2.90
CA MET A 96 6.98 -7.16 -2.66
C MET A 96 7.20 -7.41 -1.18
N LEU A 97 6.96 -8.65 -0.78
CA LEU A 97 7.26 -9.16 0.56
C LEU A 97 8.23 -10.32 0.38
N LEU A 98 9.37 -10.26 1.03
CA LEU A 98 10.41 -11.30 0.98
C LEU A 98 10.71 -11.80 2.37
N ARG A 99 10.71 -13.12 2.56
CA ARG A 99 11.11 -13.70 3.83
C ARG A 99 12.62 -13.52 4.02
N LYS A 100 13.06 -13.15 5.22
CA LYS A 100 14.49 -13.21 5.55
C LYS A 100 15.01 -14.65 5.55
N PRO A 101 16.31 -14.87 5.26
CA PRO A 101 16.88 -16.22 5.22
C PRO A 101 16.81 -16.93 6.58
N SER A 102 16.84 -16.16 7.68
CA SER A 102 16.74 -16.64 9.04
C SER A 102 15.67 -15.89 9.83
N GLY A 103 15.05 -16.59 10.78
CA GLY A 103 14.04 -16.03 11.67
C GLY A 103 12.65 -15.95 11.05
N ASP A 104 11.86 -15.03 11.60
CA ASP A 104 10.42 -14.93 11.36
C ASP A 104 10.06 -13.63 10.62
N GLN A 105 11.06 -12.82 10.31
CA GLN A 105 10.92 -11.51 9.70
C GLN A 105 10.78 -11.57 8.18
N TRP A 106 10.15 -10.54 7.65
CA TRP A 106 9.95 -10.29 6.24
C TRP A 106 10.41 -8.88 5.91
N ASP A 107 11.13 -8.75 4.81
CA ASP A 107 11.43 -7.47 4.19
C ASP A 107 10.27 -7.04 3.31
N VAL A 108 9.98 -5.75 3.39
CA VAL A 108 8.97 -5.06 2.63
C VAL A 108 9.68 -4.24 1.59
N LEU A 109 9.43 -4.52 0.31
CA LEU A 109 10.06 -3.85 -0.80
C LEU A 109 9.00 -3.13 -1.64
N TYR A 110 9.33 -1.91 -2.05
CA TYR A 110 8.55 -1.10 -2.97
C TYR A 110 9.44 -0.64 -4.11
N ASP A 111 9.01 -0.85 -5.35
CA ASP A 111 9.82 -0.58 -6.55
C ASP A 111 11.23 -1.18 -6.47
N TYR A 112 11.30 -2.41 -5.95
CA TYR A 112 12.52 -3.21 -5.72
C TYR A 112 13.50 -2.69 -4.66
N ASN A 113 13.15 -1.65 -3.89
CA ASN A 113 13.97 -1.18 -2.76
C ASN A 113 13.34 -1.56 -1.44
N THR A 114 14.16 -1.88 -0.44
CA THR A 114 13.69 -2.18 0.91
C THR A 114 13.15 -0.91 1.59
N VAL A 115 11.89 -0.94 2.00
CA VAL A 115 11.21 0.18 2.69
C VAL A 115 10.82 -0.16 4.13
N GLY A 116 11.11 -1.39 4.57
CA GLY A 116 10.93 -1.82 5.95
C GLY A 116 11.24 -3.29 6.15
N THR A 117 11.37 -3.66 7.41
CA THR A 117 11.40 -5.05 7.85
C THR A 117 10.38 -5.21 8.98
N THR A 118 9.67 -6.32 8.98
CA THR A 118 8.76 -6.68 10.06
C THR A 118 9.49 -6.99 11.36
N THR A 119 8.80 -6.87 12.50
CA THR A 119 9.39 -6.95 13.84
C THR A 119 8.68 -7.92 14.78
N ASP A 120 7.39 -8.18 14.58
CA ASP A 120 6.54 -9.08 15.35
C ASP A 120 5.76 -10.00 14.39
N GLN A 121 6.48 -10.96 13.80
CA GLN A 121 5.91 -12.00 12.95
C GLN A 121 6.10 -13.38 13.54
N ILE A 122 5.19 -14.27 13.14
CA ILE A 122 5.21 -15.68 13.52
C ILE A 122 6.19 -16.47 12.66
N LYS A 123 6.78 -17.49 13.29
CA LYS A 123 7.65 -18.44 12.62
C LYS A 123 6.92 -19.17 11.50
N VAL A 124 7.43 -18.98 10.29
CA VAL A 124 7.00 -19.74 9.11
C VAL A 124 7.57 -21.15 9.20
N ILE A 125 6.67 -22.14 9.23
CA ILE A 125 7.04 -23.56 9.26
C ILE A 125 7.34 -24.00 7.82
N PRO A 126 8.55 -24.55 7.53
CA PRO A 126 8.83 -25.13 6.21
C PRO A 126 7.78 -26.18 5.82
N GLY A 127 7.29 -26.11 4.58
CA GLY A 127 6.22 -26.99 4.08
C GLY A 127 4.80 -26.51 4.38
N ALA A 128 4.60 -25.52 5.25
CA ALA A 128 3.30 -24.86 5.40
C ALA A 128 3.07 -23.84 4.27
N THR A 129 1.87 -23.86 3.69
CA THR A 129 1.47 -22.91 2.65
C THR A 129 0.99 -21.62 3.32
N ASN A 130 1.78 -20.54 3.23
CA ASN A 130 1.29 -19.21 3.59
C ASN A 130 0.15 -18.81 2.65
N ARG A 131 -0.75 -17.94 3.11
CA ARG A 131 -1.81 -17.38 2.30
C ARG A 131 -1.35 -16.04 1.74
N ILE A 132 -1.64 -15.78 0.47
CA ILE A 132 -1.53 -14.45 -0.12
C ILE A 132 -2.91 -14.04 -0.59
N ASP A 133 -3.31 -12.85 -0.18
CA ASP A 133 -4.47 -12.14 -0.70
C ASP A 133 -3.98 -10.96 -1.53
N ILE A 134 -4.64 -10.72 -2.66
CA ILE A 134 -4.51 -9.48 -3.42
C ILE A 134 -5.91 -8.94 -3.66
N GLY A 135 -6.09 -7.64 -3.51
CA GLY A 135 -7.36 -7.03 -3.87
C GLY A 135 -7.58 -5.65 -3.27
N MET A 136 -8.87 -5.28 -3.26
CA MET A 136 -9.32 -3.94 -2.93
C MET A 136 -10.25 -3.97 -1.72
N GLU A 137 -9.98 -3.12 -0.74
CA GLU A 137 -10.87 -2.83 0.38
C GLU A 137 -11.37 -1.38 0.29
N LEU A 138 -12.67 -1.18 0.54
CA LEU A 138 -13.29 0.14 0.46
C LEU A 138 -14.28 0.36 1.60
N LEU A 139 -14.00 1.38 2.42
CA LEU A 139 -14.90 1.89 3.44
C LEU A 139 -15.56 3.18 2.96
N GLY A 140 -16.88 3.32 3.16
CA GLY A 140 -17.63 4.47 2.64
C GLY A 140 -17.88 4.38 1.14
N GLN A 141 -18.25 3.18 0.66
CA GLN A 141 -18.36 2.82 -0.75
C GLN A 141 -19.17 3.80 -1.62
N GLN A 142 -20.15 4.48 -1.06
CA GLN A 142 -20.98 5.48 -1.74
C GLN A 142 -20.23 6.80 -2.02
N TYR A 143 -19.03 7.00 -1.47
CA TYR A 143 -18.24 8.22 -1.57
C TYR A 143 -17.00 8.11 -2.46
N ALA A 144 -16.77 6.95 -3.10
CA ALA A 144 -15.58 6.70 -3.89
C ALA A 144 -15.93 6.21 -5.31
N ASN A 145 -15.15 6.72 -6.28
CA ASN A 145 -15.04 6.19 -7.63
C ASN A 145 -13.64 5.59 -7.79
N VAL A 146 -13.60 4.28 -8.04
CA VAL A 146 -12.35 3.54 -8.23
C VAL A 146 -12.24 3.21 -9.71
N PRO A 147 -11.22 3.75 -10.42
CA PRO A 147 -10.93 3.36 -11.81
C PRO A 147 -10.54 1.88 -11.91
N VAL A 148 -10.37 1.36 -13.12
CA VAL A 148 -9.93 -0.03 -13.30
C VAL A 148 -8.50 -0.19 -12.80
N ILE A 149 -8.33 -1.02 -11.78
CA ILE A 149 -7.04 -1.48 -11.28
C ILE A 149 -6.84 -2.89 -11.79
N ALA A 150 -5.63 -3.16 -12.27
CA ALA A 150 -5.22 -4.44 -12.82
C ALA A 150 -4.11 -5.01 -11.92
N ASP A 151 -4.51 -5.89 -11.03
CA ASP A 151 -3.68 -6.56 -10.04
C ASP A 151 -3.03 -7.79 -10.65
N ARG A 152 -1.70 -7.84 -10.65
CA ARG A 152 -0.94 -9.00 -11.15
C ARG A 152 -0.09 -9.52 -10.03
N MET A 153 -0.12 -10.83 -9.78
CA MET A 153 0.49 -11.43 -8.61
C MET A 153 1.39 -12.60 -9.00
N GLN A 154 2.53 -12.66 -8.33
CA GLN A 154 3.46 -13.78 -8.35
C GLN A 154 3.87 -14.15 -6.92
N PHE A 155 4.37 -15.37 -6.75
CA PHE A 155 4.94 -15.82 -5.49
C PHE A 155 6.31 -16.46 -5.72
N LEU A 156 7.16 -16.40 -4.70
CA LEU A 156 8.47 -17.05 -4.69
C LEU A 156 8.32 -18.47 -4.14
N ASP A 157 8.59 -19.47 -4.97
CA ASP A 157 8.54 -20.89 -4.59
C ASP A 157 9.77 -21.33 -3.77
N GLY A 158 9.84 -22.61 -3.39
CA GLY A 158 10.97 -23.16 -2.64
C GLY A 158 12.26 -23.35 -3.43
N ASN A 159 12.21 -23.16 -4.74
CA ASN A 159 13.36 -23.21 -5.65
C ASN A 159 13.84 -21.78 -6.01
N ASN A 160 13.46 -20.77 -5.22
CA ASN A 160 13.75 -19.36 -5.48
C ASN A 160 13.31 -18.89 -6.87
N THR A 161 12.21 -19.45 -7.39
CA THR A 161 11.65 -19.08 -8.68
C THR A 161 10.34 -18.32 -8.48
N TRP A 162 10.22 -17.14 -9.09
CA TRP A 162 8.97 -16.39 -9.16
C TRP A 162 8.00 -17.08 -10.11
N ARG A 163 6.77 -17.32 -9.64
CA ARG A 163 5.73 -18.01 -10.40
C ARG A 163 4.40 -17.29 -10.29
N GLN A 164 3.63 -17.34 -11.38
CA GLN A 164 2.21 -17.03 -11.35
C GLN A 164 1.43 -18.14 -10.65
N VAL A 165 0.31 -17.78 -10.01
CA VAL A 165 -0.59 -18.74 -9.38
C VAL A 165 -1.43 -19.42 -10.46
N ALA A 166 -1.64 -20.73 -10.36
CA ALA A 166 -2.60 -21.40 -11.24
C ALA A 166 -4.03 -20.95 -10.88
N THR A 167 -4.87 -20.59 -11.86
CA THR A 167 -6.23 -20.07 -11.61
C THR A 167 -7.07 -21.02 -10.74
N LYS A 168 -6.90 -22.34 -10.89
CA LYS A 168 -7.57 -23.37 -10.07
C LYS A 168 -7.23 -23.31 -8.57
N ASN A 169 -6.12 -22.67 -8.21
CA ASN A 169 -5.65 -22.50 -6.82
C ASN A 169 -6.03 -21.13 -6.25
N THR A 170 -6.86 -20.35 -6.96
CA THR A 170 -7.30 -19.02 -6.54
C THR A 170 -8.75 -19.08 -6.07
N ALA A 171 -9.00 -18.58 -4.85
CA ALA A 171 -10.35 -18.31 -4.38
C ALA A 171 -10.71 -16.85 -4.69
N LYS A 172 -11.94 -16.60 -5.17
CA LYS A 172 -12.46 -15.25 -5.44
C LYS A 172 -13.54 -14.91 -4.42
N VAL A 173 -13.36 -13.79 -3.73
CA VAL A 173 -14.37 -13.23 -2.80
C VAL A 173 -14.71 -11.82 -3.26
N VAL A 174 -16.01 -11.55 -3.47
CA VAL A 174 -16.51 -10.23 -3.83
C VAL A 174 -17.75 -9.95 -2.99
N THR A 175 -17.73 -8.85 -2.23
CA THR A 175 -18.78 -8.52 -1.25
C THR A 175 -19.89 -7.64 -1.82
N LEU A 176 -19.71 -7.09 -3.02
CA LEU A 176 -20.72 -6.32 -3.74
C LEU A 176 -21.19 -7.07 -4.98
N PRO A 177 -22.46 -6.88 -5.39
CA PRO A 177 -22.93 -7.47 -6.63
C PRO A 177 -22.17 -6.90 -7.84
N ALA A 178 -22.07 -7.71 -8.90
CA ALA A 178 -21.53 -7.25 -10.17
C ALA A 178 -22.40 -6.14 -10.76
N CYS A 179 -21.78 -5.09 -11.32
CA CYS A 179 -22.54 -4.04 -12.00
C CYS A 179 -23.28 -4.58 -13.23
N SER A 180 -24.56 -4.24 -13.36
CA SER A 180 -25.43 -4.75 -14.43
C SER A 180 -26.61 -3.81 -14.73
N THR A 181 -27.59 -4.29 -15.48
CA THR A 181 -28.88 -3.62 -15.64
C THR A 181 -29.67 -3.57 -14.33
N THR A 182 -29.53 -4.58 -13.47
CA THR A 182 -30.23 -4.68 -12.17
C THR A 182 -29.46 -4.02 -11.04
N ASN A 183 -28.14 -4.25 -10.97
CA ASN A 183 -27.29 -3.71 -9.90
C ASN A 183 -26.55 -2.48 -10.43
N LYS A 184 -26.98 -1.29 -10.00
CA LYS A 184 -26.45 -0.02 -10.48
C LYS A 184 -25.38 0.57 -9.54
N PRO A 185 -24.43 1.34 -10.10
CA PRO A 185 -23.55 2.19 -9.29
C PRO A 185 -24.36 3.08 -8.34
N PRO A 186 -23.88 3.38 -7.12
CA PRO A 186 -22.58 3.02 -6.55
C PRO A 186 -22.60 1.70 -5.75
N LYS A 187 -23.66 0.88 -5.82
CA LYS A 187 -23.85 -0.32 -4.99
C LYS A 187 -23.36 -1.62 -5.66
N CYS A 188 -22.46 -1.49 -6.63
CA CYS A 188 -21.96 -2.61 -7.41
C CYS A 188 -20.46 -2.43 -7.70
N ILE A 189 -19.80 -3.51 -8.11
CA ILE A 189 -18.39 -3.53 -8.50
C ILE A 189 -18.20 -4.29 -9.81
N ASN A 190 -17.20 -3.95 -10.60
CA ASN A 190 -16.73 -4.80 -11.70
C ASN A 190 -15.50 -5.55 -11.22
N ALA A 191 -15.48 -6.86 -11.43
CA ALA A 191 -14.41 -7.70 -10.92
C ALA A 191 -14.20 -8.92 -11.84
N LYS A 192 -13.07 -8.99 -12.53
CA LYS A 192 -12.78 -10.04 -13.54
C LYS A 192 -11.39 -10.61 -13.33
N LEU A 193 -11.33 -11.94 -13.28
CA LEU A 193 -10.08 -12.70 -13.33
C LEU A 193 -9.78 -13.03 -14.78
N THR A 194 -8.61 -12.66 -15.26
CA THR A 194 -8.14 -12.96 -16.61
C THR A 194 -7.52 -14.35 -16.63
N ASP A 195 -7.83 -15.11 -17.69
CA ASP A 195 -7.37 -16.48 -17.96
C ASP A 195 -7.92 -17.56 -17.01
N ALA A 196 -8.37 -18.67 -17.61
CA ALA A 196 -8.91 -19.84 -16.92
C ALA A 196 -7.80 -20.76 -16.38
N THR A 197 -6.56 -20.62 -16.86
CA THR A 197 -5.45 -21.53 -16.56
C THR A 197 -4.43 -20.93 -15.60
N THR A 198 -3.96 -19.70 -15.85
CA THR A 198 -3.02 -18.98 -15.00
C THR A 198 -3.59 -17.65 -14.51
N PHE A 199 -3.35 -17.32 -13.24
CA PHE A 199 -3.67 -16.01 -12.68
C PHE A 199 -2.69 -15.01 -13.29
N SER A 200 -3.11 -14.42 -14.40
CA SER A 200 -2.35 -13.38 -15.09
C SER A 200 -2.67 -12.00 -14.50
N GLU A 201 -3.96 -11.75 -14.27
CA GLU A 201 -4.46 -10.44 -13.86
C GLU A 201 -5.85 -10.56 -13.21
N TRP A 202 -6.04 -9.83 -12.12
CA TRP A 202 -7.33 -9.56 -11.51
C TRP A 202 -7.67 -8.09 -11.71
N THR A 203 -8.75 -7.81 -12.44
CA THR A 203 -9.22 -6.44 -12.66
C THR A 203 -10.38 -6.11 -11.72
N ILE A 204 -10.29 -4.97 -11.06
CA ILE A 204 -11.32 -4.48 -10.14
C ILE A 204 -11.59 -3.01 -10.39
N SER A 205 -12.87 -2.62 -10.40
CA SER A 205 -13.27 -1.22 -10.50
C SER A 205 -14.60 -0.97 -9.82
N LYS A 206 -14.78 0.24 -9.32
CA LYS A 206 -16.01 0.64 -8.67
C LYS A 206 -16.54 1.94 -9.27
N PRO A 207 -17.48 1.85 -10.21
CA PRO A 207 -18.13 3.04 -10.75
C PRO A 207 -19.01 3.71 -9.70
N ARG A 208 -19.18 5.02 -9.84
CA ARG A 208 -20.06 5.83 -9.00
C ARG A 208 -21.36 6.22 -9.70
N THR A 209 -21.27 6.60 -10.97
CA THR A 209 -22.35 6.81 -11.95
C THR A 209 -21.68 6.82 -13.33
N ALA A 210 -22.34 6.43 -14.42
CA ALA A 210 -21.72 6.35 -15.75
C ALA A 210 -21.24 7.72 -16.25
N THR A 211 -20.05 8.13 -15.84
CA THR A 211 -19.24 9.11 -16.54
C THR A 211 -18.10 8.32 -17.15
N SER A 212 -18.11 8.27 -18.48
CA SER A 212 -16.98 7.78 -19.27
C SER A 212 -15.77 8.64 -18.88
N SER A 213 -14.94 8.13 -17.97
CA SER A 213 -13.61 8.69 -17.78
C SER A 213 -12.75 8.10 -18.89
N ILE A 214 -12.60 8.86 -19.98
CA ILE A 214 -11.50 8.65 -20.91
C ILE A 214 -10.22 8.71 -20.07
N ALA A 215 -9.51 7.59 -19.99
CA ALA A 215 -8.16 7.57 -19.45
C ALA A 215 -7.36 8.55 -20.30
N ARG A 216 -6.97 9.68 -19.71
CA ARG A 216 -6.05 10.59 -20.38
C ARG A 216 -4.72 9.85 -20.36
N GLU A 217 -4.29 9.36 -21.52
CA GLU A 217 -2.90 9.00 -21.74
C GLU A 217 -2.09 10.25 -21.39
N HIS A 218 -1.37 10.17 -20.26
CA HIS A 218 -0.25 11.06 -20.06
C HIS A 218 0.79 10.62 -21.09
N THR A 219 0.98 11.46 -22.11
CA THR A 219 2.17 11.43 -22.92
C THR A 219 3.36 11.67 -22.00
N GLU A 220 4.13 10.62 -21.76
CA GLU A 220 5.47 10.72 -21.21
C GLU A 220 6.33 11.46 -22.24
N ASP A 221 6.74 12.68 -21.89
CA ASP A 221 7.74 13.41 -22.65
C ASP A 221 8.83 13.85 -21.69
N ALA A 222 9.94 13.12 -21.70
CA ALA A 222 11.27 13.62 -21.42
C ALA A 222 12.29 12.55 -21.83
N ALA A 223 12.70 12.57 -23.10
CA ALA A 223 13.95 11.96 -23.54
C ALA A 223 15.12 12.60 -22.76
N ARG A 224 15.51 11.99 -21.65
CA ARG A 224 16.80 12.26 -20.99
C ARG A 224 17.87 11.39 -21.66
N GLY A 225 18.98 12.03 -22.01
CA GLY A 225 20.04 11.48 -22.84
C GLY A 225 20.52 10.08 -22.44
N ASN A 226 20.77 9.28 -23.46
CA ASN A 226 21.29 7.90 -23.42
C ASN A 226 22.61 7.80 -22.66
N LYS A 227 22.55 7.58 -21.35
CA LYS A 227 23.65 6.96 -20.62
C LYS A 227 23.09 5.80 -19.83
N THR A 228 23.50 4.59 -20.18
CA THR A 228 23.24 3.40 -19.36
C THR A 228 23.89 3.62 -18.00
N VAL A 229 23.06 3.80 -16.98
CA VAL A 229 23.50 3.88 -15.59
C VAL A 229 23.29 2.50 -15.00
N ILE A 230 24.38 1.85 -14.59
CA ILE A 230 24.33 0.64 -13.78
C ILE A 230 24.44 1.07 -12.32
N TYR A 231 23.47 0.68 -11.50
CA TYR A 231 23.44 0.97 -10.06
C TYR A 231 23.22 -0.33 -9.29
N ASN A 232 24.11 -0.65 -8.34
CA ASN A 232 24.12 -1.93 -7.62
C ASN A 232 23.94 -3.16 -8.54
N GLY A 233 24.59 -3.12 -9.71
CA GLY A 233 24.51 -4.17 -10.73
C GLY A 233 23.28 -4.11 -11.65
N VAL A 234 22.31 -3.22 -11.39
CA VAL A 234 21.05 -3.12 -12.14
C VAL A 234 21.16 -2.08 -13.26
N ASP A 235 20.80 -2.49 -14.48
CA ASP A 235 20.61 -1.58 -15.61
C ASP A 235 19.33 -0.74 -15.42
N GLN A 236 19.50 0.52 -15.03
CA GLN A 236 18.39 1.42 -14.68
C GLN A 236 17.51 1.76 -15.90
N GLN A 237 18.10 1.82 -17.10
CA GLN A 237 17.34 2.11 -18.31
C GLN A 237 16.44 0.93 -18.68
N LYS A 238 16.97 -0.30 -18.60
CA LYS A 238 16.16 -1.51 -18.77
C LYS A 238 15.13 -1.68 -17.68
N LEU A 239 15.46 -1.33 -16.44
CA LEU A 239 14.50 -1.35 -15.34
C LEU A 239 13.33 -0.41 -15.61
N HIS A 240 13.60 0.84 -15.96
CA HIS A 240 12.58 1.83 -16.28
C HIS A 240 11.70 1.37 -17.44
N SER A 241 12.32 0.93 -18.55
CA SER A 241 11.59 0.41 -19.71
C SER A 241 10.74 -0.82 -19.36
N CYS A 242 11.26 -1.72 -18.52
CA CYS A 242 10.52 -2.88 -18.07
C CYS A 242 9.33 -2.51 -17.17
N MET A 243 9.51 -1.60 -16.22
CA MET A 243 8.42 -1.13 -15.35
C MET A 243 7.27 -0.48 -16.15
N ALA A 244 7.60 0.23 -17.23
CA ALA A 244 6.61 0.83 -18.12
C ALA A 244 5.84 -0.22 -18.94
N ASN A 245 6.53 -1.23 -19.48
CA ASN A 245 5.98 -2.11 -20.52
C ASN A 245 5.59 -3.51 -20.02
N ASP A 246 6.36 -4.09 -19.09
CA ASP A 246 6.18 -5.46 -18.59
C ASP A 246 6.69 -5.62 -17.14
N PRO A 247 6.05 -4.92 -16.17
CA PRO A 247 6.52 -4.87 -14.78
C PRO A 247 6.57 -6.26 -14.10
N ASN A 248 5.85 -7.24 -14.64
CA ASN A 248 5.81 -8.60 -14.12
C ASN A 248 7.09 -9.39 -14.39
N ASN A 249 7.81 -9.06 -15.46
CA ASN A 249 8.95 -9.85 -15.89
C ASN A 249 10.29 -9.19 -15.57
N CYS A 250 10.32 -8.02 -14.90
CA CYS A 250 11.57 -7.30 -14.68
C CYS A 250 12.60 -8.07 -13.86
N LEU A 251 12.18 -8.89 -12.89
CA LEU A 251 13.09 -9.75 -12.12
C LEU A 251 13.81 -10.80 -13.00
N ARG A 252 13.21 -11.15 -14.14
CA ARG A 252 13.80 -12.06 -15.13
C ARG A 252 14.58 -11.30 -16.20
N ASP A 253 14.02 -10.20 -16.69
CA ASP A 253 14.44 -9.55 -17.93
C ASP A 253 15.45 -8.41 -17.73
N VAL A 254 15.51 -7.83 -16.53
CA VAL A 254 16.45 -6.76 -16.19
C VAL A 254 17.72 -7.37 -15.59
N PRO A 255 18.88 -7.28 -16.27
CA PRO A 255 20.13 -7.80 -15.75
C PRO A 255 20.49 -7.20 -14.38
N GLY A 256 20.93 -8.05 -13.45
CA GLY A 256 21.33 -7.68 -12.10
C GLY A 256 20.19 -7.39 -11.12
N LEU A 257 18.95 -7.23 -11.56
CA LEU A 257 17.84 -6.88 -10.67
C LEU A 257 17.56 -7.97 -9.63
N LEU A 258 17.49 -9.23 -10.05
CA LEU A 258 17.26 -10.35 -9.12
C LEU A 258 18.36 -10.47 -8.07
N GLU A 259 19.62 -10.30 -8.48
CA GLU A 259 20.77 -10.34 -7.56
C GLU A 259 20.76 -9.17 -6.58
N CYS A 260 20.45 -7.96 -7.06
CA CYS A 260 20.30 -6.79 -6.22
C CYS A 260 19.20 -6.98 -5.16
N VAL A 261 18.03 -7.50 -5.58
CA VAL A 261 16.91 -7.78 -4.66
C VAL A 261 17.29 -8.85 -3.63
N ASN A 262 17.99 -9.92 -4.05
CA ASN A 262 18.43 -10.99 -3.17
C ASN A 262 19.53 -10.57 -2.19
N THR A 263 20.26 -9.50 -2.49
CA THR A 263 21.27 -8.90 -1.59
C THR A 263 20.71 -7.78 -0.73
N TYR A 264 19.40 -7.50 -0.82
CA TYR A 264 18.71 -6.46 -0.06
C TYR A 264 19.30 -5.05 -0.26
N SER A 265 19.87 -4.81 -1.44
CA SER A 265 20.43 -3.50 -1.82
C SER A 265 19.34 -2.57 -2.36
N ASP A 266 19.66 -1.30 -2.56
CA ASP A 266 18.82 -0.39 -3.34
C ASP A 266 18.97 -0.70 -4.83
N CYS A 267 17.90 -1.08 -5.51
CA CYS A 267 17.94 -1.59 -6.88
C CYS A 267 17.40 -0.63 -7.92
N ASN A 268 16.58 0.33 -7.49
CA ASN A 268 15.93 1.30 -8.35
C ASN A 268 16.28 2.71 -7.85
N THR A 269 17.03 3.46 -8.65
CA THR A 269 17.45 4.82 -8.30
C THR A 269 16.31 5.83 -8.45
N GLU A 270 15.35 5.62 -9.36
CA GLU A 270 14.23 6.53 -9.55
C GLU A 270 13.34 6.58 -8.32
N SER A 271 13.25 5.48 -7.57
CA SER A 271 12.51 5.42 -6.30
C SER A 271 13.30 5.97 -5.11
N ILE A 272 14.57 6.33 -5.25
CA ILE A 272 15.35 6.97 -4.17
C ILE A 272 15.27 8.50 -4.29
N THR A 273 15.28 9.04 -5.51
CA THR A 273 15.48 10.47 -5.79
C THR A 273 14.30 11.43 -5.54
N ALA A 274 13.19 10.97 -4.97
CA ALA A 274 11.94 11.75 -5.00
C ALA A 274 11.42 12.23 -3.63
N GLU A 275 12.33 12.38 -2.66
CA GLU A 275 12.04 13.04 -1.38
C GLU A 275 11.60 14.52 -1.49
N SER A 276 11.65 15.15 -2.67
CA SER A 276 11.32 16.57 -2.78
C SER A 276 10.92 16.97 -4.20
N ALA A 277 9.62 16.88 -4.53
CA ALA A 277 9.08 17.62 -5.68
C ALA A 277 7.67 18.15 -5.38
N ASN A 278 7.62 19.48 -5.23
CA ASN A 278 6.45 20.37 -5.25
C ASN A 278 5.54 20.42 -4.01
N ILE A 279 6.04 21.08 -2.95
CA ILE A 279 5.19 21.97 -2.16
C ILE A 279 5.02 23.26 -2.98
N GLY A 280 4.15 23.18 -3.99
CA GLY A 280 3.68 24.34 -4.74
C GLY A 280 2.42 24.89 -4.08
N GLN A 281 2.49 26.16 -3.68
CA GLN A 281 1.47 26.98 -3.00
C GLN A 281 1.27 26.73 -1.50
N ALA A 282 1.28 27.84 -0.76
CA ALA A 282 1.01 27.94 0.68
C ALA A 282 -0.39 27.44 1.01
N ALA A 283 -0.56 26.12 1.06
CA ALA A 283 -1.70 25.52 1.73
C ALA A 283 -1.59 25.86 3.23
N PRO A 284 -2.71 26.19 3.89
CA PRO A 284 -2.70 26.33 5.35
C PRO A 284 -2.20 25.02 5.97
N GLU A 285 -1.36 25.12 6.99
CA GLU A 285 -0.92 23.96 7.78
C GLU A 285 -2.12 23.12 8.20
N ALA A 286 -1.90 21.80 8.33
CA ALA A 286 -2.94 20.91 8.77
C ALA A 286 -3.38 21.26 10.20
N ASP A 287 -4.68 21.52 10.36
CA ASP A 287 -5.27 21.88 11.64
C ASP A 287 -5.22 20.73 12.66
N ALA A 288 -4.80 21.03 13.88
CA ALA A 288 -4.64 20.06 14.95
C ALA A 288 -5.95 19.36 15.33
N GLN A 289 -7.08 20.09 15.33
CA GLN A 289 -8.38 19.51 15.63
C GLN A 289 -8.82 18.53 14.54
N SER A 290 -8.59 18.85 13.27
CA SER A 290 -8.82 17.95 12.14
C SER A 290 -7.99 16.67 12.25
N ILE A 291 -6.69 16.77 12.54
CA ILE A 291 -5.80 15.62 12.72
C ILE A 291 -6.24 14.75 13.90
N ARG A 292 -6.61 15.37 15.04
CA ARG A 292 -7.15 14.67 16.20
C ARG A 292 -8.40 13.86 15.85
N GLN A 293 -9.37 14.48 15.17
CA GLN A 293 -10.61 13.81 14.77
C GLN A 293 -10.36 12.65 13.81
N ARG A 294 -9.46 12.83 12.85
CA ARG A 294 -9.07 11.79 11.90
C ARG A 294 -8.42 10.59 12.59
N ALA A 295 -7.44 10.83 13.47
CA ALA A 295 -6.80 9.76 14.24
C ALA A 295 -7.81 9.03 15.13
N ALA A 296 -8.67 9.77 15.84
CA ALA A 296 -9.74 9.20 16.64
C ALA A 296 -10.67 8.29 15.83
N ALA A 297 -11.11 8.75 14.65
CA ALA A 297 -11.95 7.96 13.74
C ALA A 297 -11.22 6.72 13.20
N ALA A 298 -9.96 6.87 12.78
CA ALA A 298 -9.15 5.78 12.23
C ALA A 298 -8.93 4.65 13.25
N PHE A 299 -8.64 5.02 14.51
CA PHE A 299 -8.42 4.07 15.62
C PHE A 299 -9.69 3.76 16.43
N ARG A 300 -10.85 4.28 16.02
CA ARG A 300 -12.15 4.06 16.66
C ARG A 300 -12.14 4.34 18.16
N VAL A 301 -11.55 5.47 18.55
CA VAL A 301 -11.58 6.00 19.92
C VAL A 301 -12.31 7.34 19.95
N ASP A 302 -12.70 7.80 21.14
CA ASP A 302 -13.27 9.14 21.31
C ASP A 302 -12.18 10.21 21.16
N ALA A 303 -12.45 11.24 20.34
CA ALA A 303 -11.51 12.33 20.06
C ALA A 303 -11.12 13.14 21.31
N THR A 304 -11.96 13.18 22.35
CA THR A 304 -11.64 13.83 23.64
C THR A 304 -10.54 13.11 24.41
N ASN A 305 -10.31 11.83 24.12
CA ASN A 305 -9.25 11.00 24.71
C ASN A 305 -8.00 10.92 23.82
N VAL A 306 -7.88 11.80 22.84
CA VAL A 306 -6.77 11.86 21.90
C VAL A 306 -5.98 13.13 22.13
N ASN A 307 -4.74 12.96 22.57
CA ASN A 307 -3.78 14.03 22.73
C ASN A 307 -3.03 14.23 21.43
N ILE A 308 -2.70 15.48 21.11
CA ILE A 308 -1.97 15.85 19.91
C ILE A 308 -0.93 16.91 20.28
N VAL A 309 0.29 16.71 19.82
CA VAL A 309 1.42 17.63 20.03
C VAL A 309 2.12 17.89 18.69
N LYS A 310 2.55 19.13 18.46
CA LYS A 310 3.40 19.47 17.32
C LYS A 310 4.84 19.25 17.76
N THR A 311 5.59 18.45 17.03
CA THR A 311 7.02 18.23 17.26
C THR A 311 7.79 18.48 15.97
N THR A 312 9.09 18.77 16.09
CA THR A 312 9.99 18.81 14.94
C THR A 312 10.63 17.43 14.82
N SER A 313 10.49 16.79 13.65
CA SER A 313 11.19 15.53 13.43
C SER A 313 12.68 15.83 13.26
N PRO A 314 13.59 15.19 14.02
CA PRO A 314 14.97 15.12 13.59
C PRO A 314 15.04 14.39 12.23
N ASP A 315 16.04 14.69 11.41
CA ASP A 315 16.23 14.22 10.02
C ASP A 315 16.36 12.69 9.82
N GLY A 316 15.89 11.86 10.77
CA GLY A 316 16.08 10.41 10.77
C GLY A 316 14.98 9.57 10.09
N ALA A 317 13.90 10.18 9.58
CA ALA A 317 12.77 9.46 8.97
C ALA A 317 12.41 9.93 7.55
N GLY A 318 13.34 10.61 6.86
CA GLY A 318 13.11 11.14 5.52
C GLY A 318 12.08 12.29 5.46
N HIS A 319 11.85 12.96 6.59
CA HIS A 319 10.98 14.15 6.70
C HIS A 319 11.70 15.24 7.47
N SER A 320 12.24 16.23 6.77
CA SER A 320 12.62 17.51 7.36
C SER A 320 11.34 18.34 7.56
N GLY A 321 10.87 18.51 8.79
CA GLY A 321 9.70 19.33 9.04
C GLY A 321 9.02 19.14 10.38
N SER A 322 7.96 19.94 10.59
CA SER A 322 7.07 19.76 11.73
C SER A 322 6.11 18.60 11.48
N ILE A 323 5.88 17.80 12.52
CA ILE A 323 4.94 16.69 12.53
C ILE A 323 3.90 16.89 13.63
N TRP A 324 2.71 16.34 13.42
CA TRP A 324 1.72 16.13 14.46
C TRP A 324 1.88 14.72 15.01
N GLU A 325 2.20 14.60 16.29
CA GLU A 325 2.21 13.34 17.01
C GLU A 325 0.94 13.22 17.84
N VAL A 326 0.21 12.14 17.60
CA VAL A 326 -1.10 11.88 18.17
C VAL A 326 -1.02 10.63 19.02
N HIS A 327 -1.49 10.68 20.25
CA HIS A 327 -1.47 9.54 21.16
C HIS A 327 -2.79 9.37 21.92
N SER A 328 -3.14 8.13 22.21
CA SER A 328 -4.23 7.78 23.11
C SER A 328 -3.88 6.53 23.91
N ASN A 329 -4.34 6.46 25.15
CA ASN A 329 -4.25 5.27 26.00
C ASN A 329 -5.52 4.40 25.94
N GLN A 330 -6.52 4.82 25.17
CA GLN A 330 -7.78 4.09 25.01
C GLN A 330 -7.55 2.77 24.29
N THR A 331 -8.39 1.79 24.63
CA THR A 331 -8.39 0.49 23.94
C THR A 331 -8.91 0.67 22.50
N THR A 332 -8.13 0.22 21.52
CA THR A 332 -8.42 0.37 20.08
C THR A 332 -8.33 -0.99 19.37
N PRO A 333 -9.15 -1.24 18.32
CA PRO A 333 -8.93 -2.38 17.43
C PRO A 333 -7.72 -2.20 16.50
N GLY A 334 -7.06 -1.04 16.52
CA GLY A 334 -6.02 -0.68 15.57
C GLY A 334 -6.61 -0.28 14.21
N LEU A 335 -5.77 -0.31 13.18
CA LEU A 335 -6.20 -0.01 11.80
C LEU A 335 -6.70 -1.24 11.04
N ALA A 336 -6.41 -2.44 11.54
CA ALA A 336 -6.87 -3.70 10.96
C ALA A 336 -8.34 -3.97 11.28
N VAL A 337 -9.07 -4.58 10.34
CA VAL A 337 -10.43 -5.09 10.60
C VAL A 337 -10.31 -6.43 11.33
N SER A 338 -10.06 -6.37 12.64
CA SER A 338 -9.99 -7.53 13.52
C SER A 338 -10.88 -7.38 14.74
N HIS A 339 -11.16 -8.50 15.42
CA HIS A 339 -11.83 -8.51 16.72
C HIS A 339 -10.85 -8.27 17.88
N LYS A 340 -9.54 -8.29 17.62
CA LYS A 340 -8.50 -8.03 18.62
C LYS A 340 -8.55 -6.55 19.01
N LYS A 341 -8.23 -6.29 20.27
CA LYS A 341 -8.15 -4.94 20.82
C LYS A 341 -6.84 -4.79 21.58
N PHE A 342 -6.24 -3.62 21.44
CA PHE A 342 -4.94 -3.29 21.98
C PHE A 342 -5.03 -2.02 22.80
N LYS A 343 -4.15 -1.89 23.80
CA LYS A 343 -4.09 -0.70 24.64
C LYS A 343 -3.30 0.39 23.91
N GLY A 344 -3.98 1.48 23.60
CA GLY A 344 -3.39 2.69 23.06
C GLY A 344 -2.88 2.62 21.62
N PHE A 345 -2.57 3.80 21.08
CA PHE A 345 -1.92 3.98 19.80
C PHE A 345 -1.10 5.27 19.79
N THR A 346 -0.13 5.32 18.87
CA THR A 346 0.57 6.53 18.47
C THR A 346 0.50 6.64 16.95
N ALA A 347 0.23 7.84 16.44
CA ALA A 347 0.20 8.13 15.01
C ALA A 347 0.90 9.46 14.71
N LYS A 348 1.60 9.52 13.58
CA LYS A 348 2.30 10.71 13.11
C LYS A 348 1.77 11.16 11.77
N TYR A 349 1.60 12.47 11.65
CA TYR A 349 1.14 13.15 10.44
C TYR A 349 2.06 14.30 10.10
N SER A 350 2.21 14.63 8.82
CA SER A 350 2.87 15.86 8.39
C SER A 350 2.10 17.06 8.91
N ALA A 351 2.74 18.00 9.63
CA ALA A 351 2.05 19.20 10.09
C ALA A 351 1.74 20.17 8.94
N LEU A 352 2.52 20.10 7.85
CA LEU A 352 2.33 20.95 6.68
C LEU A 352 1.16 20.47 5.82
N THR A 353 1.14 19.19 5.47
CA THR A 353 0.18 18.64 4.49
C THR A 353 -0.96 17.85 5.14
N GLY A 354 -0.78 17.44 6.40
CA GLY A 354 -1.69 16.53 7.08
C GLY A 354 -1.53 15.07 6.67
N ASP A 355 -0.57 14.74 5.78
CA ASP A 355 -0.39 13.37 5.31
C ASP A 355 -0.07 12.40 6.44
N PHE A 356 -0.58 11.18 6.31
CA PHE A 356 -0.20 10.07 7.17
C PHE A 356 1.28 9.71 6.95
N LEU A 357 2.01 9.50 8.06
CA LEU A 357 3.42 9.12 8.04
C LEU A 357 3.63 7.72 8.60
N GLU A 358 3.23 7.51 9.85
CA GLU A 358 3.32 6.20 10.50
C GLU A 358 2.35 6.11 11.66
N ALA A 359 2.03 4.89 12.07
CA ALA A 359 1.34 4.66 13.33
C ALA A 359 1.68 3.28 13.90
N CYS A 360 1.49 3.13 15.19
CA CYS A 360 1.59 1.89 15.92
C CYS A 360 0.42 1.78 16.89
N TRP A 361 0.08 0.57 17.33
CA TRP A 361 -0.87 0.33 18.39
C TRP A 361 -0.47 -0.92 19.19
N GLY A 362 -0.92 -0.99 20.45
CA GLY A 362 -0.50 -2.05 21.36
C GLY A 362 0.97 -1.94 21.75
N ALA A 363 1.64 -3.07 21.94
CA ALA A 363 3.06 -3.14 22.30
C ALA A 363 4.02 -3.03 21.10
N MET A 364 3.48 -2.71 19.91
CA MET A 364 4.27 -2.36 18.72
C MET A 364 4.53 -0.85 18.62
N CYS A 365 3.98 -0.08 19.55
CA CYS A 365 4.51 1.21 19.95
C CYS A 365 5.65 0.98 20.95
#